data_AF-A0A6G2QIT8-F1
#
_entry.id   AF-A0A6G2QIT8-F1
#
_cell.length_a   1.000
_cell.length_b   1.000
_cell.length_c   1.000
_cell.angle_alpha   90.00
_cell.angle_beta   90.00
_cell.angle_gamma   90.00
#
_symmetry.space_group_name_H-M   'P 1'
#
loop_
_entity.id
_entity.type
_entity.pdbx_description
1 polymer ?
#
loop_
_entity_poly.entity_id
_entity_poly.type
_entity_poly.pdbx_seq_one_letter_code
_entity_poly.pdbx_strand_id
1 'polypeptide(L)' 'MSGKADPRPAGEGTTSRTRLDRGRGALGPALELVHTGRAPTRAVLTAELGVTRATAGAVAAELEALGLIRV' A
#
# COMPACT_ATOMS: atom_id res chain seq x y z
N MET A 1 2.12 -42.73 -11.29
CA MET A 1 2.48 -41.74 -10.25
C MET A 1 3.12 -40.52 -10.90
N SER A 2 2.87 -39.35 -10.31
CA SER A 2 3.45 -38.02 -10.61
C SER A 2 2.66 -37.11 -11.54
N GLY A 3 1.72 -36.38 -10.92
CA GLY A 3 1.15 -35.16 -11.45
C GLY A 3 2.21 -34.07 -11.58
N LYS A 4 2.30 -33.48 -12.77
CA LYS A 4 3.12 -32.29 -13.04
C LYS A 4 2.38 -31.09 -12.46
N ALA A 5 3.05 -30.39 -11.55
CA ALA A 5 2.52 -29.26 -10.80
C ALA A 5 2.04 -28.12 -11.70
N ASP A 6 0.86 -27.58 -11.38
CA ASP A 6 0.31 -26.35 -11.93
C ASP A 6 1.25 -25.15 -11.71
N PRO A 7 1.41 -24.25 -12.70
CA PRO A 7 2.15 -23.01 -12.50
C PRO A 7 1.30 -22.08 -11.63
N ARG A 8 1.65 -21.96 -10.34
CA ARG A 8 1.13 -20.89 -9.48
C ARG A 8 1.55 -19.53 -10.04
N PRO A 9 0.70 -18.49 -9.99
CA PRO A 9 0.99 -17.19 -10.57
C PRO A 9 2.12 -16.50 -9.78
N ALA A 10 3.36 -16.62 -10.28
CA ALA A 10 4.56 -16.03 -9.67
C ALA A 10 4.60 -14.48 -9.71
N GLY A 11 3.58 -13.83 -10.30
CA GLY A 11 3.53 -12.37 -10.46
C GLY A 11 3.03 -11.59 -9.24
N GLU A 12 2.27 -12.23 -8.35
CA GLU A 12 1.53 -11.50 -7.30
C GLU A 12 2.36 -11.26 -6.03
N GLY A 13 3.19 -12.24 -5.64
CA GLY A 13 4.04 -12.13 -4.45
C GLY A 13 5.18 -11.11 -4.60
N THR A 14 5.78 -11.02 -5.79
CA THR A 14 6.89 -10.09 -6.07
C THR A 14 6.39 -8.66 -6.17
N THR A 15 5.26 -8.43 -6.84
CA THR A 15 4.71 -7.08 -7.02
C THR A 15 4.16 -6.51 -5.71
N SER A 16 3.51 -7.34 -4.89
CA SER A 16 3.04 -6.93 -3.56
C SER A 16 4.19 -6.62 -2.60
N ARG A 17 5.27 -7.40 -2.61
CA ARG A 17 6.46 -7.11 -1.80
C ARG A 17 7.09 -5.78 -2.17
N THR A 18 7.26 -5.50 -3.47
CA THR A 18 7.80 -4.21 -3.94
C THR A 18 6.90 -3.02 -3.58
N ARG A 19 5.57 -3.19 -3.53
CA ARG A 19 4.65 -2.13 -3.06
C ARG A 19 4.78 -1.90 -1.55
N LEU A 20 4.81 -2.98 -0.77
CA LEU A 20 5.03 -2.94 0.68
C LEU A 20 6.32 -2.19 1.04
N ASP A 21 7.43 -2.55 0.40
CA ASP A 21 8.72 -1.92 0.64
C ASP A 21 8.71 -0.43 0.29
N ARG A 22 8.02 -0.05 -0.79
CA ARG A 22 7.87 1.35 -1.21
C ARG A 22 7.02 2.18 -0.24
N GLY A 23 5.92 1.62 0.28
CA GLY A 23 4.99 2.32 1.17
C GLY A 23 5.47 2.40 2.63
N ARG A 24 6.33 1.47 3.06
CA ARG A 24 6.73 1.30 4.47
C ARG A 24 7.34 2.56 5.09
N GLY A 25 8.17 3.30 4.34
CA GLY A 25 8.79 4.55 4.84
C GLY A 25 7.80 5.70 5.03
N ALA A 26 6.68 5.71 4.31
CA ALA A 26 5.66 6.76 4.37
C ALA A 26 4.46 6.40 5.26
N LEU A 27 4.44 5.19 5.82
CA LEU A 27 3.29 4.68 6.56
C LEU A 27 3.10 5.38 7.92
N GLY A 28 4.20 5.68 8.62
CA GLY A 28 4.15 6.41 9.90
C GLY A 28 3.51 7.80 9.77
N PRO A 29 4.04 8.69 8.91
CA PRO A 29 3.41 9.98 8.64
C PRO A 29 1.96 9.88 8.13
N ALA A 30 1.63 8.84 7.36
CA ALA A 30 0.26 8.63 6.89
C ALA A 30 -0.70 8.25 8.03
N LEU A 31 -0.24 7.45 9.00
CA LEU A 31 -1.01 7.12 10.20
C LEU A 31 -1.25 8.34 11.09
N GLU A 32 -0.30 9.27 11.15
CA GLU A 32 -0.46 10.54 11.86
C GLU A 32 -1.59 11.40 11.26
N LEU A 33 -1.72 11.42 9.93
CA LEU A 33 -2.85 12.07 9.26
C LEU A 33 -4.19 11.43 9.66
N VAL A 34 -4.26 10.10 9.69
CA VAL A 34 -5.48 9.40 10.15
C VAL A 34 -5.78 9.72 11.61
N HIS A 35 -4.76 9.69 12.47
CA HIS A 35 -4.89 9.93 13.91
C HIS A 35 -5.39 11.35 14.22
N THR A 36 -5.04 12.33 13.39
CA THR A 36 -5.53 13.72 13.50
C THR A 36 -6.94 13.92 12.91
N GLY A 37 -7.61 12.83 12.51
CA GLY A 37 -8.97 12.85 11.98
C GLY A 37 -9.07 13.29 10.52
N ARG A 38 -7.95 13.42 9.81
CA ARG A 38 -7.98 13.64 8.36
C ARG A 38 -8.33 12.32 7.68
N ALA A 39 -9.18 12.37 6.66
CA ALA A 39 -9.45 11.23 5.79
C ALA A 39 -8.46 11.26 4.59
N PRO A 40 -7.34 10.52 4.62
CA PRO A 40 -6.34 10.62 3.58
C PRO A 40 -6.82 9.95 2.29
N THR A 41 -6.86 10.74 1.22
CA THR A 41 -6.98 10.24 -0.16
C THR A 41 -5.59 10.10 -0.79
N ARG A 42 -5.48 9.43 -1.94
CA ARG A 42 -4.20 9.35 -2.68
C ARG A 42 -3.62 10.72 -3.01
N ALA A 43 -4.47 11.70 -3.30
CA ALA A 43 -4.05 13.08 -3.58
C ALA A 43 -3.48 13.75 -2.32
N VAL A 44 -4.17 13.61 -1.18
CA VAL A 44 -3.69 14.13 0.12
C VAL A 44 -2.37 13.49 0.50
N LEU A 45 -2.22 12.16 0.36
CA LEU A 45 -0.95 11.48 0.64
C LEU A 45 0.20 11.98 -0.23
N THR A 46 -0.07 12.24 -1.52
CA THR A 46 0.93 12.80 -2.44
C THR A 46 1.35 14.20 -2.01
N ALA A 47 0.38 15.06 -1.69
CA ALA A 47 0.62 16.45 -1.35
C ALA A 47 1.27 16.64 0.03
N GLU A 48 0.77 15.94 1.05
CA GLU A 48 1.20 16.12 2.45
C GLU A 48 2.53 15.40 2.74
N LEU A 49 2.80 14.27 2.09
CA LEU A 49 3.98 13.45 2.36
C LEU A 49 5.10 13.63 1.32
N GLY A 50 4.86 14.43 0.26
CA GLY A 50 5.82 14.64 -0.83
C GLY A 50 6.18 13.36 -1.60
N VAL A 51 5.32 12.34 -1.57
CA VAL A 51 5.58 11.03 -2.16
C VAL A 51 5.05 10.91 -3.59
N THR A 52 5.57 9.96 -4.36
CA THR A 52 5.05 9.66 -5.70
C THR A 52 3.64 9.08 -5.65
N ARG A 53 2.89 9.18 -6.76
CA ARG A 53 1.59 8.52 -6.92
C ARG A 53 1.65 7.02 -6.64
N ALA A 54 2.73 6.35 -7.05
CA ALA A 54 2.91 4.92 -6.82
C ALA A 54 3.11 4.57 -5.34
N THR A 55 3.82 5.43 -4.60
CA THR A 55 3.97 5.31 -3.14
C THR A 55 2.66 5.61 -2.43
N ALA A 56 1.96 6.68 -2.79
CA ALA A 56 0.65 7.01 -2.23
C ALA A 56 -0.37 5.88 -2.44
N GLY A 57 -0.34 5.22 -3.61
CA GLY A 57 -1.17 4.04 -3.88
C GLY A 57 -0.83 2.85 -2.99
N ALA A 58 0.46 2.60 -2.73
CA ALA A 58 0.88 1.54 -1.82
C ALA A 58 0.46 1.83 -0.38
N VAL A 59 0.68 3.05 0.11
CA VAL A 59 0.27 3.48 1.46
C VAL A 59 -1.24 3.41 1.62
N ALA A 60 -2.02 3.90 0.64
CA ALA A 60 -3.48 3.84 0.71
C ALA A 60 -4.01 2.39 0.79
N ALA A 61 -3.41 1.45 0.05
CA ALA A 61 -3.77 0.04 0.10
C ALA A 61 -3.48 -0.57 1.49
N GLU A 62 -2.36 -0.22 2.12
CA GLU A 62 -2.05 -0.69 3.49
C GLU A 62 -3.01 -0.09 4.52
N LEU A 63 -3.34 1.21 4.43
CA LEU A 63 -4.31 1.84 5.32
C LEU A 63 -5.71 1.25 5.18
N GLU A 64 -6.11 0.92 3.95
CA GLU A 64 -7.37 0.22 3.66
C GLU A 64 -7.36 -1.21 4.21
N ALA A 65 -6.24 -1.94 4.07
CA ALA A 65 -6.07 -3.28 4.64
C ALA A 65 -6.15 -3.31 6.17
N LEU A 66 -5.74 -2.21 6.82
CA LEU A 66 -5.88 -2.01 8.27
C LEU A 66 -7.30 -1.52 8.68
N GLY A 67 -8.18 -1.25 7.71
CA GLY A 67 -9.55 -0.77 7.96
C GLY A 67 -9.63 0.69 8.40
N LEU A 68 -8.56 1.48 8.20
CA LEU A 68 -8.48 2.86 8.66
C LEU A 68 -9.14 3.84 7.68
N ILE A 69 -9.17 3.50 6.40
CA ILE A 69 -9.80 4.29 5.33
C ILE A 69 -10.54 3.39 4.35
N ARG A 70 -11.28 4.01 3.44
CA ARG A 70 -11.81 3.39 2.21
C ARG A 70 -11.37 4.24 1.02
N VAL A 71 -10.90 3.60 -0.05
CA VAL A 71 -10.28 4.28 -1.20
C VAL A 71 -11.22 4.28 -2.40
#